data_AF-A0A415D5B0-F1
#
_entry.id   AF-A0A415D5B0-F1
#
_cell.length_a   1.000
_cell.length_b   1.000
_cell.length_c   1.000
_cell.angle_alpha   90.00
_cell.angle_beta   90.00
_cell.angle_gamma   90.00
#
_symmetry.space_group_name_H-M   'P 1'
#
loop_
_entity.id
_entity.type
_entity.pdbx_description
1 polymer ?
#
loop_
_entity_poly.entity_id
_entity_poly.type
_entity_poly.pdbx_seq_one_letter_code
_entity_poly.pdbx_strand_id
1 'polypeptide(L)' 'MRNVTVLIKDAMMDDDYKLKVNLLIAGLMGEELDVDQEKDDNRRHMLKEISYYCDNANESGEKSDYLKRTSERIKRYLG' A
#
# COMPACT_ATOMS: atom_id res chain seq x y z
N MET A 1 -9.26 -7.99 -13.61
CA MET A 1 -9.27 -7.02 -12.50
C MET A 1 -7.82 -6.81 -12.08
N ARG A 2 -7.27 -5.60 -12.19
CA ARG A 2 -5.91 -5.32 -11.68
C ARG A 2 -6.01 -5.18 -10.16
N ASN A 3 -5.43 -6.13 -9.41
CA ASN A 3 -5.36 -6.06 -7.96
C ASN A 3 -4.38 -4.93 -7.57
N VAL A 4 -4.67 -4.16 -6.52
CA VAL A 4 -3.82 -3.05 -6.06
C VAL A 4 -2.37 -3.50 -5.78
N THR A 5 -2.18 -4.75 -5.39
CA THR A 5 -0.86 -5.37 -5.18
C THR A 5 -0.03 -5.47 -6.45
N VAL A 6 -0.65 -5.53 -7.65
CA VAL A 6 0.06 -5.47 -8.93
C VAL A 6 0.72 -4.11 -9.11
N LEU A 7 0.04 -3.02 -8.73
CA LEU A 7 0.60 -1.67 -8.81
C LEU A 7 1.80 -1.50 -7.87
N ILE A 8 1.73 -2.09 -6.67
CA ILE A 8 2.86 -2.12 -5.74
C ILE A 8 4.00 -2.93 -6.32
N LYS A 9 3.73 -4.12 -6.85
CA LYS A 9 4.76 -4.98 -7.46
C LYS A 9 5.45 -4.29 -8.64
N ASP A 10 4.69 -3.64 -9.52
CA ASP A 10 5.22 -2.88 -10.65
C ASP A 10 6.09 -1.72 -10.16
N ALA A 11 5.64 -0.95 -9.16
CA ALA A 11 6.42 0.13 -8.56
C ALA A 11 7.75 -0.37 -7.96
N MET A 12 7.77 -1.58 -7.38
CA MET A 12 8.97 -2.18 -6.80
C MET A 12 10.03 -2.58 -7.84
N MET A 13 9.68 -2.62 -9.12
CA MET A 13 10.63 -2.92 -10.21
C MET A 13 11.49 -1.72 -10.60
N ASP A 14 11.10 -0.50 -10.21
CA ASP A 14 11.80 0.72 -10.57
C ASP A 14 12.76 1.20 -9.47
N ASP A 15 13.76 2.01 -9.86
CA ASP A 15 14.74 2.58 -8.93
C ASP A 15 14.10 3.56 -7.94
N ASP A 16 13.04 4.25 -8.36
CA ASP A 16 12.27 5.22 -7.56
C ASP A 16 11.10 4.58 -6.80
N TYR A 17 11.14 3.26 -6.56
CA TYR A 17 10.06 2.49 -5.93
C TYR A 17 9.46 3.15 -4.69
N LYS A 18 10.28 3.76 -3.82
CA LYS A 18 9.80 4.43 -2.61
C LYS A 18 8.83 5.56 -2.90
N LEU A 19 9.10 6.34 -3.94
CA LEU A 19 8.24 7.45 -4.33
C LEU A 19 6.90 6.92 -4.85
N LYS A 20 6.95 5.95 -5.76
CA LYS A 20 5.76 5.35 -6.38
C LYS A 20 4.86 4.65 -5.38
N VAL A 21 5.43 3.81 -4.51
CA VAL A 21 4.69 3.13 -3.44
C VAL A 21 4.10 4.14 -2.46
N ASN A 22 4.85 5.19 -2.09
CA ASN A 22 4.31 6.23 -1.21
C ASN A 22 3.15 7.00 -1.85
N LEU A 23 3.20 7.33 -3.15
CA LEU A 23 2.10 7.99 -3.84
C LEU A 23 0.83 7.14 -3.84
N LEU A 24 0.95 5.85 -4.16
CA LEU A 24 -0.17 4.91 -4.14
C LEU A 24 -0.83 4.83 -2.75
N ILE A 25 -0.01 4.70 -1.71
CA ILE A 25 -0.51 4.58 -0.34
C ILE A 25 -1.08 5.90 0.17
N ALA A 26 -0.44 7.04 -0.13
CA ALA A 26 -0.95 8.34 0.27
C ALA A 26 -2.31 8.64 -0.37
N GLY A 27 -2.52 8.24 -1.64
CA GLY A 27 -3.82 8.35 -2.29
C GLY A 27 -4.92 7.54 -1.58
N LEU A 28 -4.57 6.36 -1.03
CA LEU A 28 -5.51 5.52 -0.29
C LEU A 28 -5.68 5.93 1.19
N MET A 29 -4.71 6.63 1.78
CA MET A 29 -4.78 7.10 3.17
C MET A 29 -5.33 8.53 3.28
N GLY A 30 -5.42 9.25 2.16
CA GLY A 30 -5.94 10.61 2.10
C GLY A 30 -7.40 10.69 2.56
N GLU A 31 -7.74 11.80 3.22
CA GLU A 31 -9.13 12.13 3.54
C GLU A 31 -9.83 12.62 2.28
N GLU A 32 -10.85 11.89 1.84
CA GLU A 32 -11.81 12.38 0.87
C GLU A 32 -12.97 13.04 1.64
N LEU A 33 -13.27 14.29 1.29
CA LEU A 33 -14.50 14.96 1.71
C LEU A 33 -15.62 14.31 0.89
N ASP A 34 -16.61 13.69 1.54
CA ASP A 34 -17.73 12.94 0.93
C ASP A 34 -17.45 11.48 0.50
N VAL A 35 -16.81 10.71 1.38
CA VAL A 35 -16.70 9.25 1.24
C VAL A 35 -18.02 8.58 1.64
N ASP A 36 -18.67 7.90 0.71
CA ASP A 36 -19.70 6.91 1.05
C ASP A 36 -19.08 5.64 1.66
N GLN A 37 -19.86 4.89 2.44
CA GLN A 37 -19.37 3.72 3.19
C GLN A 37 -18.72 2.67 2.27
N GLU A 38 -19.23 2.50 1.05
CA GLU A 38 -18.71 1.52 0.09
C GLU A 38 -17.29 1.89 -0.38
N LYS A 39 -17.04 3.18 -0.65
CA LYS A 39 -15.71 3.68 -0.99
C LYS A 39 -14.75 3.55 0.19
N ASP A 40 -15.19 3.83 1.41
CA ASP A 40 -14.34 3.64 2.60
C ASP A 40 -13.95 2.17 2.76
N ASP A 41 -14.93 1.27 2.67
CA ASP A 41 -14.71 -0.17 2.81
C ASP A 41 -13.76 -0.69 1.73
N ASN A 42 -13.94 -0.27 0.46
CA ASN A 42 -13.06 -0.63 -0.65
C ASN A 42 -11.63 -0.10 -0.44
N ARG A 43 -11.48 1.16 -0.01
CA ARG A 43 -10.18 1.77 0.30
C ARG A 43 -9.48 1.03 1.43
N ARG A 44 -10.19 0.72 2.52
CA ARG A 44 -9.69 -0.07 3.66
C ARG A 44 -9.33 -1.49 3.22
N HIS A 45 -10.11 -2.10 2.33
CA HIS A 45 -9.80 -3.41 1.76
C HIS A 45 -8.49 -3.39 0.95
N MET A 46 -8.34 -2.43 0.04
CA MET A 46 -7.11 -2.26 -0.75
C MET A 46 -5.89 -2.03 0.15
N LEU A 47 -6.01 -1.21 1.19
CA LEU A 47 -4.94 -0.99 2.17
C LEU A 47 -4.55 -2.30 2.89
N LYS A 48 -5.53 -3.14 3.27
CA LYS A 48 -5.25 -4.46 3.86
C LYS A 48 -4.52 -5.38 2.89
N GLU A 49 -4.92 -5.42 1.62
CA GLU A 49 -4.23 -6.20 0.59
C GLU A 49 -2.77 -5.74 0.41
N ILE A 50 -2.53 -4.42 0.38
CA ILE A 50 -1.17 -3.86 0.28
C ILE A 50 -0.35 -4.26 1.51
N SER A 51 -0.88 -4.08 2.72
CA SER A 51 -0.17 -4.45 3.95
C SER A 51 0.18 -5.94 3.97
N TYR A 52 -0.76 -6.81 3.58
CA TYR A 52 -0.52 -8.24 3.46
C TYR A 52 0.59 -8.55 2.45
N TYR A 53 0.55 -7.92 1.26
CA TYR A 53 1.63 -8.08 0.29
C TYR A 53 2.98 -7.64 0.86
N CYS A 54 3.04 -6.47 1.49
CA CYS A 54 4.26 -5.93 2.08
C CYS A 54 4.85 -6.83 3.18
N ASP A 55 4.03 -7.48 4.00
CA ASP A 55 4.47 -8.44 5.02
C ASP A 55 5.06 -9.72 4.43
N ASN A 56 4.52 -10.16 3.28
CA ASN A 56 4.83 -11.46 2.67
C ASN A 56 5.74 -11.35 1.44
N ALA A 57 6.20 -10.14 1.10
CA ALA A 57 7.04 -9.92 -0.06
C ALA A 57 8.40 -10.58 0.12
N ASN A 58 8.84 -11.34 -0.89
CA ASN A 58 10.13 -12.00 -0.92
C ASN A 58 11.23 -11.06 -1.46
N GLU A 59 11.36 -9.90 -0.85
CA GLU A 59 12.41 -8.92 -1.15
C GLU A 59 13.55 -9.02 -0.12
N SER A 60 14.77 -8.65 -0.53
CA SER A 60 15.95 -8.64 0.33
C SER A 60 16.51 -7.22 0.54
N GLY A 61 17.32 -7.07 1.58
CA GLY A 61 17.99 -5.80 1.90
C GLY A 61 17.01 -4.64 2.14
N GLU A 62 17.36 -3.48 1.60
CA GLU A 62 16.61 -2.23 1.83
C GLU A 62 15.14 -2.31 1.40
N LYS A 63 14.84 -3.03 0.31
CA LYS A 63 13.46 -3.21 -0.18
C LYS A 63 12.60 -3.96 0.83
N SER A 64 13.15 -5.00 1.47
CA SER A 64 12.49 -5.76 2.54
C SER A 64 12.14 -4.85 3.72
N ASP A 65 13.11 -4.06 4.18
CA ASP A 65 12.92 -3.14 5.30
C ASP A 65 11.91 -2.03 4.98
N TYR A 66 11.94 -1.53 3.75
CA TYR A 66 10.97 -0.54 3.28
C TYR A 66 9.54 -1.11 3.27
N LEU A 67 9.34 -2.32 2.73
CA LEU A 67 8.02 -2.96 2.68
C LEU A 67 7.49 -3.25 4.10
N LYS A 68 8.32 -3.75 5.01
CA LYS A 68 7.92 -3.96 6.41
C LYS A 68 7.45 -2.67 7.09
N ARG A 69 8.24 -1.58 6.99
CA ARG A 69 7.84 -0.26 7.51
C ARG A 69 6.55 0.26 6.86
N THR A 70 6.38 -0.01 5.58
CA THR A 70 5.19 0.38 4.83
C THR A 70 3.94 -0.37 5.33
N SER A 71 4.05 -1.68 5.55
CA SER A 71 3.00 -2.49 6.15
C SER A 71 2.61 -1.97 7.54
N GLU A 72 3.59 -1.70 8.40
CA GLU A 72 3.34 -1.13 9.73
C GLU A 72 2.61 0.20 9.67
N ARG A 73 3.00 1.10 8.73
CA ARG A 73 2.34 2.40 8.55
C ARG A 73 0.86 2.21 8.18
N ILE A 74 0.56 1.29 7.27
CA ILE A 74 -0.82 1.00 6.87
C ILE A 74 -1.63 0.41 8.04
N LYS A 75 -1.06 -0.56 8.77
CA LYS A 75 -1.72 -1.16 9.95
C LYS A 75 -2.08 -0.10 10.99
N ARG A 76 -1.16 0.81 11.30
CA ARG A 76 -1.39 1.92 12.25
C ARG A 76 -2.50 2.87 11.78
N TYR A 77 -2.63 3.09 10.48
CA TYR A 77 -3.71 3.92 9.92
C TYR A 77 -5.08 3.25 10.01
N LEU A 78 -5.14 1.94 9.79
CA LEU A 78 -6.40 1.21 9.79
C LEU A 78 -7.02 1.04 11.18
N GLY A 79 -6.23 1.17 12.25
CA GLY A 79 -6.64 0.94 13.63
C GLY A 79 -6.35 -0.49 14.07
#